data_AF-A0A7L8D3J5-F1
#
_entry.id   AF-A0A7L8D3J5-F1
#
_cell.length_a   1.000
_cell.length_b   1.000
_cell.length_c   1.000
_cell.angle_alpha   90.00
_cell.angle_beta   90.00
_cell.angle_gamma   90.00
#
_symmetry.space_group_name_H-M   'P 1'
#
loop_
_entity.id
_entity.type
_entity.pdbx_description
1 polymer ?
#
loop_
_entity_poly.entity_id
_entity_poly.type
_entity_poly.pdbx_seq_one_letter_code
_entity_poly.pdbx_strand_id
1 'polypeptide(L)'
;MSAPSAAGRNWAGNVIFRAPRFAAPTTLDALIELVGAARAVRAVGSRHTFSALADSDDLLVSVEAIPGAVTVHAERGTASVPAGLRYAEAARQLDAAGWALGAMASLPHITVAGAIATGTHGSGDAAGSLSDAVVALDILRADGELVTVHCGDDDLAGAVVALGALGVVTRVELSVEPSYRTTQVVDRGLAWDAALDDLEAVMGSADSVSLFTRWADPERIDQVWRKTRGETAPAPLSGAHRAGEAGHPLPDGPAENCTDQTGAAGPWFERLPHFRAEFTPSHGEELQSEFFVPRDRAVEAIQAVRALVRVIEAALAPFDARPHWGKVFTADPAALAGLYPRWADVAELRERWDPRGVFRNAQLAAWGL
;
A
#
# COMPACT_ATOMS: atom_id res chain seq x y z
N MET A 1 12.43 32.13 6.64
CA MET A 1 11.57 31.17 5.94
C MET A 1 11.91 31.27 4.45
N SER A 2 12.45 30.21 3.85
CA SER A 2 12.71 30.16 2.41
C SER A 2 11.39 30.30 1.64
N ALA A 3 11.41 30.97 0.48
CA ALA A 3 10.24 31.06 -0.39
C ALA A 3 9.67 29.66 -0.69
N PRO A 4 8.33 29.50 -0.80
CA PRO A 4 7.75 28.22 -1.19
C PRO A 4 8.28 27.80 -2.56
N SER A 5 8.77 26.56 -2.66
CA SER A 5 9.21 25.96 -3.92
C SER A 5 8.05 25.95 -4.91
N ALA A 6 8.28 26.41 -6.15
CA ALA A 6 7.29 26.35 -7.23
C ALA A 6 6.86 24.89 -7.53
N ALA A 7 7.73 23.92 -7.23
CA ALA A 7 7.46 22.50 -7.39
C ALA A 7 6.65 21.89 -6.24
N GLY A 8 6.51 22.57 -5.11
CA GLY A 8 5.72 22.12 -3.97
C GLY A 8 6.34 20.95 -3.21
N ARG A 9 5.50 20.06 -2.68
CA ARG A 9 5.89 18.89 -1.89
C ARG A 9 5.34 17.60 -2.49
N ASN A 10 5.85 16.46 -2.04
CA ASN A 10 5.18 15.19 -2.25
C ASN A 10 3.85 15.12 -1.44
N TRP A 11 3.05 14.08 -1.67
CA TRP A 11 1.72 13.95 -1.06
C TRP A 11 1.74 13.92 0.48
N ALA A 12 2.74 13.25 1.08
CA ALA A 12 2.91 13.17 2.54
C ALA A 12 3.61 14.40 3.15
N GLY A 13 4.13 15.32 2.32
CA GLY A 13 4.78 16.54 2.76
C GLY A 13 6.21 16.39 3.33
N ASN A 14 6.74 15.18 3.46
CA ASN A 14 8.10 14.94 3.97
C ASN A 14 9.21 15.33 2.98
N VAL A 15 8.89 15.41 1.68
CA VAL A 15 9.83 15.82 0.62
C VAL A 15 9.39 17.16 0.06
N ILE A 16 10.29 18.15 0.15
CA ILE A 16 10.16 19.43 -0.53
C ILE A 16 10.97 19.34 -1.82
N PHE A 17 10.32 19.47 -2.97
CA PHE A 17 11.01 19.42 -4.26
C PHE A 17 11.89 20.66 -4.46
N ARG A 18 13.12 20.45 -4.92
CA ARG A 18 14.13 21.49 -5.16
C ARG A 18 14.04 22.06 -6.57
N ALA A 19 13.34 21.39 -7.49
CA ALA A 19 13.16 21.85 -8.86
C ALA A 19 12.73 23.33 -8.91
N PRO A 20 13.50 24.20 -9.59
CA PRO A 20 13.18 25.62 -9.68
C PRO A 20 11.95 25.90 -10.55
N ARG A 21 11.59 24.97 -11.45
CA ARG A 21 10.44 25.10 -12.35
C ARG A 21 9.47 23.93 -12.20
N PHE A 22 8.19 24.26 -12.22
CA PHE A 22 7.10 23.29 -12.32
C PHE A 22 6.19 23.65 -13.51
N ALA A 23 5.80 22.65 -14.29
CA ALA A 23 4.88 22.83 -15.40
C ALA A 23 3.84 21.69 -15.46
N ALA A 24 2.62 22.04 -15.83
CA ALA A 24 1.53 21.11 -16.12
C ALA A 24 0.93 21.45 -17.49
N PRO A 25 1.62 21.10 -18.60
CA PRO A 25 1.13 21.37 -19.94
C PRO A 25 -0.22 20.68 -20.19
N THR A 26 -1.05 21.29 -21.03
CA THR A 26 -2.36 20.77 -21.43
C THR A 26 -2.36 20.14 -22.82
N THR A 27 -1.20 20.14 -23.51
CA THR A 27 -1.03 19.55 -24.83
C THR A 27 0.32 18.82 -24.93
N LEU A 28 0.42 17.86 -25.86
CA LEU A 28 1.68 17.16 -26.14
C LEU A 28 2.73 18.10 -26.73
N ASP A 29 2.35 19.02 -27.62
CA ASP A 29 3.28 19.99 -28.21
C ASP A 29 3.95 20.87 -27.14
N ALA A 30 3.17 21.37 -26.17
CA ALA A 30 3.71 22.14 -25.06
C ALA A 30 4.64 21.30 -24.17
N LEU A 31 4.34 20.01 -23.98
CA LEU A 31 5.22 19.08 -23.28
C LEU A 31 6.55 18.89 -24.03
N ILE A 32 6.51 18.70 -25.35
CA ILE A 32 7.70 18.55 -26.21
C ILE A 32 8.59 19.79 -26.13
N GLU A 33 8.00 20.99 -26.24
CA GLU A 33 8.73 22.25 -26.12
C GLU A 33 9.40 22.40 -24.74
N LEU A 34 8.68 22.07 -23.67
CA LEU A 34 9.19 22.14 -22.30
C LEU A 34 10.35 21.17 -22.07
N VAL A 35 10.22 19.93 -22.57
CA VAL A 35 11.27 18.91 -22.44
C VAL A 35 12.50 19.28 -23.26
N GLY A 36 12.33 19.71 -24.51
CA GLY A 36 13.44 20.11 -25.38
C GLY A 36 14.21 21.35 -24.90
N ALA A 37 13.57 22.23 -24.12
CA ALA A 37 14.20 23.42 -23.55
C ALA A 37 14.84 23.20 -22.16
N ALA A 38 14.64 22.03 -21.54
CA ALA A 38 15.12 21.76 -20.19
C ALA A 38 16.50 21.09 -20.16
N ARG A 39 17.29 21.43 -19.13
CA ARG A 39 18.59 20.79 -18.85
C ARG A 39 18.41 19.45 -18.14
N ALA A 40 17.37 19.34 -17.31
CA ALA A 40 17.01 18.13 -16.58
C ALA A 40 15.49 18.10 -16.38
N VAL A 41 14.87 16.94 -16.58
CA VAL A 41 13.42 16.77 -16.45
C VAL A 41 13.12 15.58 -15.57
N ARG A 42 12.15 15.74 -14.67
CA ARG A 42 11.46 14.61 -14.02
C ARG A 42 9.96 14.77 -14.18
N ALA A 43 9.29 13.67 -14.45
CA ALA A 43 7.85 13.61 -14.43
C ALA A 43 7.34 13.43 -12.98
N VAL A 44 6.25 14.11 -12.65
CA VAL A 44 5.54 13.94 -11.38
C VAL A 44 4.07 13.67 -11.66
N GLY A 45 3.54 12.59 -11.08
CA GLY A 45 2.11 12.28 -11.10
C GLY A 45 1.43 12.75 -9.82
N SER A 46 0.67 11.85 -9.18
CA SER A 46 -0.07 12.10 -7.92
C SER A 46 0.80 12.39 -6.69
N ARG A 47 2.13 12.50 -6.85
CA ARG A 47 3.09 12.84 -5.80
C ARG A 47 3.17 11.81 -4.65
N HIS A 48 2.66 10.60 -4.84
CA HIS A 48 2.60 9.55 -3.82
C HIS A 48 3.89 8.72 -3.69
N THR A 49 5.04 9.40 -3.69
CA THR A 49 6.36 8.83 -3.36
C THR A 49 6.84 9.42 -2.05
N PHE A 50 7.62 8.69 -1.27
CA PHE A 50 8.11 9.12 0.06
C PHE A 50 9.60 9.50 0.07
N SER A 51 10.22 9.52 -1.11
CA SER A 51 11.63 9.85 -1.33
C SER A 51 11.79 10.96 -2.37
N ALA A 52 13.02 11.42 -2.60
CA ALA A 52 13.33 12.44 -3.61
C ALA A 52 13.26 11.94 -5.06
N LEU A 53 12.68 10.76 -5.33
CA LEU A 53 12.68 10.12 -6.65
C LEU A 53 12.15 11.03 -7.77
N ALA A 54 11.08 11.77 -7.51
CA ALA A 54 10.49 12.66 -8.50
C ALA A 54 11.18 14.03 -8.60
N ASP A 55 12.15 14.36 -7.75
CA ASP A 55 12.78 15.69 -7.72
C ASP A 55 13.75 15.90 -8.89
N SER A 56 13.85 17.15 -9.37
CA SER A 56 14.66 17.55 -10.53
C SER A 56 15.56 18.75 -10.20
N ASP A 57 16.69 18.87 -10.89
CA ASP A 57 17.58 20.04 -10.79
C ASP A 57 17.18 21.18 -11.75
N ASP A 58 16.11 21.02 -12.52
CA ASP A 58 15.61 22.05 -13.44
C ASP A 58 14.07 22.03 -13.56
N LEU A 59 13.52 21.10 -14.34
CA LEU A 59 12.08 21.04 -14.60
C LEU A 59 11.44 19.81 -13.93
N LEU A 60 10.38 20.08 -13.16
CA LEU A 60 9.41 19.09 -12.72
C LEU A 60 8.13 19.23 -13.57
N VAL A 61 7.73 18.19 -14.30
CA VAL A 61 6.58 18.27 -15.22
C VAL A 61 5.48 17.26 -14.87
N SER A 62 4.22 17.66 -14.91
CA SER A 62 3.07 16.76 -14.76
C SER A 62 2.28 16.66 -16.05
N VAL A 63 1.85 15.45 -16.39
CA VAL A 63 0.99 15.15 -17.54
C VAL A 63 -0.48 14.97 -17.15
N GLU A 64 -0.85 15.19 -15.88
CA GLU A 64 -2.23 15.07 -15.39
C GLU A 64 -3.19 16.03 -16.11
N ALA A 65 -2.69 17.17 -16.62
CA ALA A 65 -3.48 18.18 -17.30
C ALA A 65 -3.63 17.95 -18.83
N ILE A 66 -2.94 16.94 -19.39
CA ILE A 66 -3.09 16.58 -20.80
C ILE A 66 -4.39 15.75 -20.94
N PRO A 67 -5.37 16.22 -21.74
CA PRO A 67 -6.66 15.56 -21.84
C PRO A 67 -6.54 14.20 -22.55
N GLY A 68 -7.40 13.26 -22.15
CA GLY A 68 -7.55 11.98 -22.81
C GLY A 68 -8.60 11.12 -22.11
N ALA A 69 -9.06 10.08 -22.80
CA ALA A 69 -9.99 9.09 -22.27
C ALA A 69 -9.41 7.69 -22.38
N VAL A 70 -9.94 6.77 -21.59
CA VAL A 70 -9.69 5.34 -21.76
C VAL A 70 -10.33 4.88 -23.06
N THR A 71 -9.56 4.20 -23.90
CA THR A 71 -10.05 3.58 -25.15
C THR A 71 -9.82 2.08 -25.08
N VAL A 72 -10.90 1.31 -25.15
CA VAL A 72 -10.83 -0.15 -25.09
C VAL A 72 -10.73 -0.74 -26.50
N HIS A 73 -9.83 -1.71 -26.65
CA HIS A 73 -9.61 -2.50 -27.84
C HIS A 73 -9.98 -3.96 -27.55
N ALA A 74 -11.28 -4.24 -27.60
CA ALA A 74 -11.87 -5.51 -27.18
C ALA A 74 -11.30 -6.72 -27.92
N GLU A 75 -10.99 -6.55 -29.21
CA GLU A 75 -10.41 -7.58 -30.06
C GLU A 75 -8.98 -7.99 -29.65
N ARG A 76 -8.27 -7.09 -28.98
CA ARG A 76 -6.92 -7.34 -28.46
C ARG A 76 -6.89 -7.66 -26.97
N GLY A 77 -8.00 -7.44 -26.26
CA GLY A 77 -8.01 -7.50 -24.79
C GLY A 77 -7.12 -6.43 -24.17
N THR A 78 -7.07 -5.23 -24.77
CA THR A 78 -6.23 -4.12 -24.28
C THR A 78 -7.02 -2.84 -24.11
N ALA A 79 -6.50 -1.92 -23.29
CA ALA A 79 -7.05 -0.58 -23.15
C ALA A 79 -5.95 0.47 -23.08
N SER A 80 -6.14 1.53 -23.86
CA SER A 80 -5.26 2.68 -23.94
C SER A 80 -5.67 3.74 -22.92
N VAL A 81 -4.78 4.07 -21.99
CA VAL A 81 -5.05 4.93 -20.82
C VAL A 81 -4.10 6.13 -20.81
N PRO A 82 -4.59 7.37 -20.60
CA PRO A 82 -3.72 8.52 -20.40
C PRO A 82 -2.80 8.32 -19.18
N ALA A 83 -1.50 8.61 -19.31
CA ALA A 83 -0.51 8.38 -18.26
C ALA A 83 -0.82 9.13 -16.95
N GLY A 84 -1.39 10.31 -17.06
CA GLY A 84 -1.78 11.17 -15.94
C GLY A 84 -3.12 10.80 -15.29
N LEU A 85 -3.89 9.86 -15.84
CA LEU A 85 -5.15 9.44 -15.26
C LEU A 85 -4.91 8.66 -13.96
N ARG A 86 -5.79 8.80 -12.95
CA ARG A 86 -5.70 8.01 -11.71
C ARG A 86 -6.36 6.65 -11.89
N TYR A 87 -5.90 5.63 -11.17
CA TYR A 87 -6.49 4.29 -11.24
C TYR A 87 -7.98 4.27 -10.90
N ALA A 88 -8.46 5.10 -9.97
CA ALA A 88 -9.89 5.23 -9.65
C ALA A 88 -10.73 5.62 -10.88
N GLU A 89 -10.22 6.55 -11.69
CA GLU A 89 -10.91 7.07 -12.88
C GLU A 89 -10.80 6.08 -14.04
N ALA A 90 -9.61 5.51 -14.24
CA ALA A 90 -9.36 4.48 -15.25
C ALA A 90 -10.25 3.26 -15.01
N ALA A 91 -10.31 2.77 -13.78
CA ALA A 91 -11.08 1.59 -13.41
C ALA A 91 -12.59 1.77 -13.64
N ARG A 92 -13.15 2.94 -13.28
CA ARG A 92 -14.56 3.26 -13.55
C ARG A 92 -14.88 3.30 -15.04
N GLN A 93 -13.98 3.87 -15.86
CA GLN A 93 -14.17 3.91 -17.31
C GLN A 93 -14.07 2.52 -17.95
N LEU A 94 -13.13 1.69 -17.49
CA LEU A 94 -13.00 0.30 -17.92
C LEU A 94 -14.24 -0.52 -17.56
N ASP A 95 -14.70 -0.44 -16.32
CA ASP A 95 -15.85 -1.21 -15.85
C ASP A 95 -17.13 -0.81 -16.60
N ALA A 96 -17.34 0.49 -16.82
CA ALA A 96 -18.44 1.00 -17.64
C ALA A 96 -18.41 0.49 -19.09
N ALA A 97 -17.22 0.16 -19.60
CA ALA A 97 -17.02 -0.46 -20.92
C ALA A 97 -17.09 -2.00 -20.87
N GLY A 98 -17.27 -2.62 -19.70
CA GLY A 98 -17.33 -4.07 -19.50
C GLY A 98 -15.97 -4.75 -19.30
N TRP A 99 -14.95 -4.00 -18.89
CA TRP A 99 -13.57 -4.48 -18.73
C TRP A 99 -13.01 -4.21 -17.33
N ALA A 100 -12.00 -4.97 -16.95
CA ALA A 100 -11.36 -4.89 -15.65
C ALA A 100 -9.84 -5.05 -15.74
N LEU A 101 -9.17 -4.56 -14.71
CA LEU A 101 -7.77 -4.89 -14.44
C LEU A 101 -7.71 -6.11 -13.50
N GLY A 102 -6.62 -6.88 -13.59
CA GLY A 102 -6.42 -8.04 -12.73
C GLY A 102 -6.07 -7.69 -11.29
N ALA A 103 -5.46 -6.53 -11.05
CA ALA A 103 -4.99 -6.07 -9.75
C ALA A 103 -5.14 -4.55 -9.60
N MET A 104 -5.17 -4.07 -8.35
CA MET A 104 -5.09 -2.65 -7.98
C MET A 104 -4.26 -2.47 -6.71
N ALA A 105 -3.66 -1.29 -6.56
CA ALA A 105 -3.03 -0.88 -5.32
C ALA A 105 -4.06 -0.63 -4.20
N SER A 106 -3.58 -0.48 -2.96
CA SER A 106 -4.41 -0.20 -1.79
C SER A 106 -5.23 1.09 -1.92
N LEU A 107 -4.66 2.14 -2.53
CA LEU A 107 -5.27 3.45 -2.70
C LEU A 107 -5.37 3.80 -4.20
N PRO A 108 -6.58 4.09 -4.74
CA PRO A 108 -6.77 4.20 -6.19
C PRO A 108 -6.49 5.63 -6.73
N HIS A 109 -6.07 6.59 -5.89
CA HIS A 109 -5.81 7.99 -6.28
C HIS A 109 -4.40 8.26 -6.83
N ILE A 110 -3.70 7.21 -7.26
CA ILE A 110 -2.38 7.31 -7.87
C ILE A 110 -2.48 7.28 -9.40
N THR A 111 -1.66 8.09 -10.06
CA THR A 111 -1.58 8.15 -11.53
C THR A 111 -1.06 6.83 -12.10
N VAL A 112 -1.59 6.39 -13.24
CA VAL A 112 -1.20 5.13 -13.90
C VAL A 112 0.29 5.06 -14.16
N ALA A 113 0.87 6.06 -14.83
CA ALA A 113 2.31 6.06 -15.14
C ALA A 113 3.18 6.11 -13.88
N GLY A 114 2.77 6.86 -12.86
CA GLY A 114 3.48 6.92 -11.58
C GLY A 114 3.55 5.58 -10.87
N ALA A 115 2.46 4.80 -10.90
CA ALA A 115 2.41 3.51 -10.21
C ALA A 115 3.28 2.44 -10.89
N ILE A 116 3.19 2.33 -12.22
CA ILE A 116 3.98 1.33 -12.98
C ILE A 116 5.47 1.67 -12.97
N ALA A 117 5.83 2.95 -12.95
CA ALA A 117 7.22 3.38 -12.95
C ALA A 117 8.01 2.89 -11.72
N THR A 118 7.32 2.55 -10.63
CA THR A 118 7.92 2.13 -9.35
C THR A 118 7.58 0.69 -8.95
N GLY A 119 6.97 -0.10 -9.84
CA GLY A 119 6.65 -1.50 -9.55
C GLY A 119 5.52 -1.67 -8.53
N THR A 120 4.56 -0.74 -8.50
CA THR A 120 3.40 -0.83 -7.60
C THR A 120 2.64 -2.15 -7.82
N HIS A 121 2.11 -2.75 -6.75
CA HIS A 121 1.39 -4.02 -6.81
C HIS A 121 0.19 -4.04 -5.86
N GLY A 122 -0.67 -5.05 -6.04
CA GLY A 122 -1.68 -5.46 -5.06
C GLY A 122 -1.16 -6.62 -4.21
N SER A 123 -2.01 -7.60 -3.93
CA SER A 123 -1.60 -8.88 -3.34
C SER A 123 -2.27 -10.04 -4.08
N GLY A 124 -1.75 -11.25 -3.92
CA GLY A 124 -2.26 -12.46 -4.55
C GLY A 124 -1.15 -13.30 -5.17
N ASP A 125 -1.17 -14.61 -4.95
CA ASP A 125 -0.10 -15.50 -5.44
C ASP A 125 -0.05 -15.60 -6.97
N ALA A 126 -1.20 -15.42 -7.63
CA ALA A 126 -1.31 -15.36 -9.10
C ALA A 126 -1.36 -13.92 -9.65
N ALA A 127 -1.38 -12.91 -8.77
CA ALA A 127 -1.48 -11.52 -9.16
C ALA A 127 -0.08 -10.94 -9.44
N GLY A 128 0.12 -10.45 -10.65
CA GLY A 128 1.30 -9.69 -11.01
C GLY A 128 1.35 -8.31 -10.38
N SER A 129 2.46 -7.60 -10.60
CA SER A 129 2.52 -6.16 -10.35
C SER A 129 1.57 -5.42 -11.29
N LEU A 130 1.24 -4.15 -11.00
CA LEU A 130 0.46 -3.33 -11.94
C LEU A 130 1.19 -3.11 -13.27
N SER A 131 2.52 -3.22 -13.24
CA SER A 131 3.40 -3.12 -14.41
C SER A 131 3.27 -4.32 -15.34
N ASP A 132 2.86 -5.49 -14.82
CA ASP A 132 2.74 -6.73 -15.60
C ASP A 132 1.59 -6.65 -16.60
N ALA A 133 0.63 -5.75 -16.35
CA ALA A 133 -0.46 -5.48 -17.27
C ALA A 133 -0.03 -4.56 -18.44
N VAL A 134 1.17 -3.98 -18.44
CA VAL A 134 1.58 -3.02 -19.48
C VAL A 134 1.99 -3.76 -20.74
N VAL A 135 1.32 -3.44 -21.86
CA VAL A 135 1.61 -4.02 -23.17
C VAL A 135 2.19 -3.00 -24.16
N ALA A 136 2.07 -1.70 -23.88
CA ALA A 136 2.78 -0.66 -24.62
C ALA A 136 2.89 0.65 -23.82
N LEU A 137 3.86 1.49 -24.18
CA LEU A 137 4.09 2.81 -23.60
C LEU A 137 4.38 3.84 -24.70
N ASP A 138 3.75 5.01 -24.62
CA ASP A 138 4.17 6.20 -25.35
C ASP A 138 5.09 7.04 -24.45
N ILE A 139 6.34 7.23 -24.88
CA ILE A 139 7.40 7.86 -24.10
C ILE A 139 7.98 9.05 -24.87
N LEU A 140 7.86 10.25 -24.31
CA LEU A 140 8.58 11.41 -24.81
C LEU A 140 10.01 11.39 -24.26
N ARG A 141 10.98 11.17 -25.14
CA ARG A 141 12.40 11.12 -24.80
C ARG A 141 13.03 12.50 -24.71
N ALA A 142 14.26 12.55 -24.22
CA ALA A 142 15.02 13.79 -24.02
C ALA A 142 15.38 14.53 -25.33
N ASP A 143 15.38 13.83 -26.48
CA ASP A 143 15.60 14.42 -27.80
C ASP A 143 14.32 15.05 -28.41
N GLY A 144 13.20 14.98 -27.70
CA GLY A 144 11.91 15.49 -28.15
C GLY A 144 11.12 14.52 -29.02
N GLU A 145 11.64 13.32 -29.28
CA GLU A 145 10.89 12.28 -30.01
C GLU A 145 9.89 11.58 -29.07
N LEU A 146 8.64 11.46 -29.54
CA LEU A 146 7.64 10.61 -28.92
C LEU A 146 7.74 9.22 -29.56
N VAL A 147 8.16 8.23 -28.79
CA VAL A 147 8.27 6.83 -29.25
C VAL A 147 7.22 5.96 -28.58
N THR A 148 6.73 4.96 -29.31
CA THR A 148 5.90 3.90 -28.74
C THR A 148 6.73 2.63 -28.64
N VAL A 149 6.74 2.03 -27.45
CA VAL A 149 7.38 0.73 -27.18
C VAL A 149 6.28 -0.28 -26.90
N HIS A 150 6.29 -1.43 -27.57
CA HIS A 150 5.24 -2.45 -27.53
C HIS A 150 5.72 -3.78 -26.96
N CYS A 151 4.76 -4.61 -26.55
CA CYS A 151 5.01 -5.99 -26.18
C CYS A 151 5.53 -6.76 -27.41
N GLY A 152 6.69 -7.40 -27.26
CA GLY A 152 7.43 -8.02 -28.35
C GLY A 152 8.68 -7.24 -28.76
N ASP A 153 8.78 -5.96 -28.38
CA ASP A 153 10.03 -5.20 -28.47
C ASP A 153 10.97 -5.62 -27.33
N ASP A 154 12.27 -5.75 -27.62
CA ASP A 154 13.30 -6.07 -26.62
C ASP A 154 13.37 -5.02 -25.49
N ASP A 155 12.94 -3.79 -25.78
CA ASP A 155 13.05 -2.64 -24.88
C ASP A 155 11.93 -2.56 -23.82
N LEU A 156 10.73 -3.15 -24.05
CA LEU A 156 9.58 -2.92 -23.17
C LEU A 156 9.86 -3.36 -21.73
N ALA A 157 10.50 -4.51 -21.54
CA ALA A 157 10.81 -5.05 -20.22
C ALA A 157 11.67 -4.08 -19.38
N GLY A 158 12.56 -3.31 -20.02
CA GLY A 158 13.35 -2.27 -19.37
C GLY A 158 12.65 -0.92 -19.25
N ALA A 159 11.53 -0.71 -19.96
CA ALA A 159 10.85 0.57 -20.07
C ALA A 159 9.72 0.79 -19.06
N VAL A 160 9.11 -0.28 -18.51
CA VAL A 160 7.96 -0.15 -17.60
C VAL A 160 8.37 0.34 -16.21
N VAL A 161 9.11 -0.48 -15.45
CA VAL A 161 9.61 -0.11 -14.11
C VAL A 161 10.94 0.65 -14.24
N ALA A 162 10.92 1.74 -15.01
CA ALA A 162 12.10 2.49 -15.37
C ALA A 162 12.36 3.70 -14.46
N LEU A 163 11.61 3.85 -13.36
CA LEU A 163 11.73 4.98 -12.43
C LEU A 163 11.60 6.36 -13.10
N GLY A 164 10.96 6.44 -14.28
CA GLY A 164 10.86 7.64 -15.10
C GLY A 164 12.20 8.11 -15.71
N ALA A 165 13.20 7.23 -15.83
CA ALA A 165 14.55 7.57 -16.30
C ALA A 165 14.67 7.67 -17.84
N LEU A 166 13.71 7.12 -18.58
CA LEU A 166 13.77 7.01 -20.04
C LEU A 166 12.99 8.09 -20.78
N GLY A 167 12.26 8.94 -20.05
CA GLY A 167 11.43 9.98 -20.63
C GLY A 167 10.13 10.20 -19.85
N VAL A 168 9.25 11.03 -20.42
CA VAL A 168 7.92 11.30 -19.88
C VAL A 168 6.93 10.37 -20.54
N VAL A 169 6.37 9.41 -19.80
CA VAL A 169 5.28 8.56 -20.28
C VAL A 169 4.02 9.41 -20.44
N THR A 170 3.42 9.41 -21.63
CA THR A 170 2.21 10.18 -21.95
C THR A 170 0.98 9.30 -22.10
N ARG A 171 1.17 8.04 -22.48
CA ARG A 171 0.11 7.03 -22.61
C ARG A 171 0.61 5.63 -22.25
N VAL A 172 -0.30 4.80 -21.74
CA VAL A 172 -0.04 3.41 -21.35
C VAL A 172 -1.12 2.53 -21.95
N GLU A 173 -0.73 1.48 -22.66
CA GLU A 173 -1.64 0.41 -23.09
C GLU A 173 -1.58 -0.72 -22.05
N LEU A 174 -2.73 -1.12 -21.52
CA LEU A 174 -2.86 -2.16 -20.50
C LEU A 174 -3.60 -3.37 -21.05
N SER A 175 -3.16 -4.58 -20.74
CA SER A 175 -3.98 -5.79 -20.88
C SER A 175 -5.16 -5.72 -19.91
N VAL A 176 -6.35 -6.05 -20.39
CA VAL A 176 -7.60 -6.03 -19.64
C VAL A 176 -8.36 -7.34 -19.83
N GLU A 177 -9.20 -7.67 -18.86
CA GLU A 177 -10.07 -8.84 -18.90
C GLU A 177 -11.55 -8.43 -18.80
N PRO A 178 -12.52 -9.29 -19.13
CA PRO A 178 -13.93 -8.99 -18.93
C PRO A 178 -14.21 -8.57 -17.48
N SER A 179 -15.09 -7.58 -17.30
CA SER A 179 -15.44 -7.11 -15.95
C SER A 179 -15.97 -8.25 -15.09
N TYR A 180 -15.54 -8.23 -13.82
CA TYR A 180 -15.87 -9.26 -12.84
C TYR A 180 -16.26 -8.66 -11.50
N ARG A 181 -16.92 -9.49 -10.71
CA ARG A 181 -17.36 -9.17 -9.36
C ARG A 181 -16.43 -9.80 -8.34
N THR A 182 -16.30 -9.17 -7.19
CA THR A 182 -15.40 -9.58 -6.11
C THR A 182 -16.11 -9.43 -4.78
N THR A 183 -15.85 -10.35 -3.86
CA THR A 183 -16.22 -10.23 -2.44
C THR A 183 -15.00 -9.83 -1.65
N GLN A 184 -15.19 -9.17 -0.50
CA GLN A 184 -14.12 -8.90 0.44
C GLN A 184 -14.62 -9.18 1.85
N VAL A 185 -13.77 -9.85 2.63
CA VAL A 185 -14.01 -10.17 4.04
C VAL A 185 -12.75 -9.94 4.85
N VAL A 186 -12.95 -9.67 6.14
CA VAL A 186 -11.87 -9.54 7.11
C VAL A 186 -12.05 -10.59 8.20
N ASP A 187 -11.04 -11.40 8.42
CA ASP A 187 -10.98 -12.29 9.58
C ASP A 187 -10.00 -11.73 10.62
N ARG A 188 -10.21 -12.08 11.89
CA ARG A 188 -9.40 -11.63 13.01
C ARG A 188 -8.96 -12.80 13.88
N GLY A 189 -7.87 -12.57 14.62
CA GLY A 189 -7.40 -13.49 15.65
C GLY A 189 -6.70 -14.74 15.13
N LEU A 190 -6.30 -14.78 13.85
CA LEU A 190 -5.46 -15.87 13.33
C LEU A 190 -4.14 -15.90 14.12
N ALA A 191 -3.79 -17.05 14.69
CA ALA A 191 -2.55 -17.21 15.43
C ALA A 191 -1.35 -17.16 14.46
N TRP A 192 -0.26 -16.50 14.85
CA TRP A 192 0.95 -16.42 14.06
C TRP A 192 1.53 -17.80 13.74
N ASP A 193 1.59 -18.69 14.73
CA ASP A 193 2.18 -20.01 14.53
C ASP A 193 1.37 -20.81 13.51
N ALA A 194 0.04 -20.81 13.63
CA ALA A 194 -0.84 -21.44 12.63
C ALA A 194 -0.71 -20.82 11.23
N ALA A 195 -0.51 -19.50 11.14
CA ALA A 195 -0.32 -18.83 9.86
C ALA A 195 1.05 -19.11 9.23
N LEU A 196 2.08 -19.32 10.04
CA LEU A 196 3.45 -19.56 9.57
C LEU A 196 3.74 -21.04 9.33
N ASP A 197 3.00 -21.95 9.98
CA ASP A 197 3.05 -23.39 9.75
C ASP A 197 2.62 -23.74 8.30
N ASP A 198 1.65 -23.00 7.75
CA ASP A 198 1.20 -23.14 6.36
C ASP A 198 0.84 -21.77 5.75
N LEU A 199 1.88 -20.94 5.56
CA LEU A 199 1.73 -19.60 5.00
C LEU A 199 1.20 -19.63 3.55
N GLU A 200 1.53 -20.67 2.79
CA GLU A 200 1.07 -20.85 1.42
C GLU A 200 -0.45 -21.03 1.37
N ALA A 201 -1.02 -21.90 2.20
CA ALA A 201 -2.47 -22.06 2.26
C ALA A 201 -3.19 -20.79 2.73
N VAL A 202 -2.61 -20.02 3.66
CA VAL A 202 -3.20 -18.75 4.13
C VAL A 202 -3.22 -17.73 3.00
N MET A 203 -2.10 -17.51 2.32
CA MET A 203 -1.98 -16.51 1.26
C MET A 203 -2.70 -16.92 -0.03
N GLY A 204 -2.82 -18.21 -0.30
CA GLY A 204 -3.59 -18.78 -1.41
C GLY A 204 -5.09 -18.94 -1.12
N SER A 205 -5.57 -18.52 0.05
CA SER A 205 -6.98 -18.72 0.46
C SER A 205 -7.99 -17.81 -0.26
N ALA A 206 -7.52 -16.85 -1.06
CA ALA A 206 -8.33 -15.96 -1.90
C ALA A 206 -7.45 -15.37 -3.02
N ASP A 207 -8.06 -14.72 -4.02
CA ASP A 207 -7.34 -14.09 -5.13
C ASP A 207 -6.37 -12.98 -4.67
N SER A 208 -6.71 -12.28 -3.59
CA SER A 208 -5.82 -11.32 -2.90
C SER A 208 -5.97 -11.46 -1.40
N VAL A 209 -4.86 -11.70 -0.70
CA VAL A 209 -4.80 -11.83 0.76
C VAL A 209 -3.81 -10.82 1.34
N SER A 210 -4.19 -10.11 2.40
CA SER A 210 -3.30 -9.20 3.13
C SER A 210 -3.40 -9.44 4.63
N LEU A 211 -2.24 -9.55 5.28
CA LEU A 211 -2.13 -9.71 6.72
C LEU A 211 -1.74 -8.35 7.29
N PHE A 212 -2.56 -7.81 8.20
CA PHE A 212 -2.26 -6.57 8.90
C PHE A 212 -1.92 -6.87 10.35
N THR A 213 -0.88 -6.22 10.82
CA THR A 213 -0.44 -6.30 12.21
C THR A 213 0.13 -4.96 12.66
N ARG A 214 -0.17 -4.59 13.89
CA ARG A 214 0.47 -3.51 14.65
C ARG A 214 1.72 -4.01 15.37
N TRP A 215 2.02 -5.30 15.21
CA TRP A 215 2.94 -6.09 15.99
C TRP A 215 2.59 -6.17 17.48
N ALA A 216 1.41 -5.71 17.90
CA ALA A 216 1.04 -5.55 19.32
C ALA A 216 0.68 -6.82 20.05
N ASP A 217 0.04 -7.75 19.36
CA ASP A 217 -0.18 -9.09 19.87
C ASP A 217 0.94 -9.99 19.30
N PRO A 218 1.85 -10.53 20.15
CA PRO A 218 2.92 -11.41 19.67
C PRO A 218 2.38 -12.77 19.20
N GLU A 219 1.18 -13.16 19.60
CA GLU A 219 0.57 -14.46 19.29
C GLU A 219 -0.39 -14.40 18.10
N ARG A 220 -0.98 -13.23 17.80
CA ARG A 220 -2.04 -13.12 16.78
C ARG A 220 -1.82 -12.02 15.74
N ILE A 221 -2.33 -12.29 14.55
CA ILE A 221 -2.47 -11.32 13.46
C ILE A 221 -3.74 -10.51 13.71
N ASP A 222 -3.65 -9.17 13.62
CA ASP A 222 -4.77 -8.29 13.92
C ASP A 222 -5.92 -8.48 12.92
N GLN A 223 -5.59 -8.56 11.62
CA GLN A 223 -6.56 -8.68 10.54
C GLN A 223 -5.99 -9.48 9.36
N VAL A 224 -6.82 -10.33 8.76
CA VAL A 224 -6.54 -11.00 7.48
C VAL A 224 -7.64 -10.61 6.50
N TRP A 225 -7.28 -9.76 5.54
CA TRP A 225 -8.19 -9.28 4.50
C TRP A 225 -8.11 -10.22 3.33
N ARG A 226 -9.26 -10.76 2.89
CA ARG A 226 -9.34 -11.72 1.80
C ARG A 226 -10.34 -11.23 0.76
N LYS A 227 -9.91 -11.18 -0.49
CA LYS A 227 -10.69 -10.69 -1.62
C LYS A 227 -10.80 -11.81 -2.64
N THR A 228 -12.03 -12.21 -2.94
CA THR A 228 -12.30 -13.39 -3.76
C THR A 228 -13.18 -13.03 -4.94
N ARG A 229 -12.74 -13.35 -6.15
CA ARG A 229 -13.52 -13.19 -7.38
C ARG A 229 -14.77 -14.06 -7.32
N GLY A 230 -15.89 -13.51 -7.79
CA GLY A 230 -17.20 -14.15 -7.80
C GLY A 230 -18.18 -13.59 -6.76
N GLU A 231 -19.24 -14.35 -6.52
CA GLU A 231 -20.39 -13.91 -5.72
C GLU A 231 -20.34 -14.35 -4.26
N THR A 232 -19.48 -15.31 -3.92
CA THR A 232 -19.49 -15.97 -2.61
C THR A 232 -18.17 -15.73 -1.89
N ALA A 233 -18.26 -15.15 -0.69
CA ALA A 233 -17.11 -14.97 0.17
C ALA A 233 -16.66 -16.31 0.78
N PRO A 234 -15.35 -16.53 0.98
CA PRO A 234 -14.84 -17.74 1.60
C PRO A 234 -15.26 -17.85 3.08
N ALA A 235 -15.30 -19.06 3.61
CA ALA A 235 -15.45 -19.29 5.05
C ALA A 235 -14.23 -18.72 5.81
N PRO A 236 -14.36 -18.31 7.09
CA PRO A 236 -13.24 -17.87 7.91
C PRO A 236 -12.09 -18.88 7.91
N LEU A 237 -10.85 -18.40 7.98
CA LEU A 237 -9.69 -19.26 8.15
C LEU A 237 -9.79 -20.07 9.46
N SER A 238 -9.24 -21.28 9.46
CA SER A 238 -9.23 -22.13 10.66
C SER A 238 -8.55 -21.41 11.83
N GLY A 239 -9.22 -21.35 12.98
CA GLY A 239 -8.72 -20.64 14.17
C GLY A 239 -8.89 -19.11 14.13
N ALA A 240 -9.34 -18.54 13.03
CA ALA A 240 -9.77 -17.15 12.92
C ALA A 240 -11.29 -17.03 12.99
N HIS A 241 -11.79 -15.81 13.20
CA HIS A 241 -13.23 -15.52 13.15
C HIS A 241 -13.49 -14.33 12.23
N ARG A 242 -14.67 -14.32 11.60
CA ARG A 242 -15.12 -13.19 10.77
C ARG A 242 -15.23 -11.94 11.64
N ALA A 243 -14.69 -10.82 11.16
CA ALA A 243 -14.91 -9.53 11.80
C ALA A 243 -16.42 -9.18 11.79
N GLY A 244 -16.97 -8.80 12.94
CA GLY A 244 -18.37 -8.38 13.07
C GLY A 244 -18.63 -6.96 12.59
N GLU A 245 -17.58 -6.18 12.35
CA GLU A 245 -17.61 -4.79 11.92
C GLU A 245 -16.55 -4.54 10.84
N ALA A 246 -16.72 -3.47 10.06
CA ALA A 246 -15.74 -3.05 9.08
C ALA A 246 -14.43 -2.65 9.79
N GLY A 247 -13.31 -3.16 9.29
CA GLY A 247 -11.97 -2.82 9.73
C GLY A 247 -11.32 -1.74 8.88
N HIS A 248 -10.20 -1.23 9.39
CA HIS A 248 -9.30 -0.33 8.71
C HIS A 248 -7.86 -0.86 8.86
N PRO A 249 -6.98 -0.75 7.84
CA PRO A 249 -5.61 -1.24 7.94
C PRO A 249 -4.83 -0.63 9.13
N LEU A 250 -5.05 0.65 9.38
CA LEU A 250 -4.57 1.36 10.57
C LEU A 250 -5.53 1.23 11.74
N PRO A 251 -5.04 1.21 12.99
CA PRO A 251 -5.82 0.85 14.19
C PRO A 251 -6.92 1.85 14.53
N ASP A 252 -6.62 3.14 14.33
CA ASP A 252 -7.49 4.26 14.67
C ASP A 252 -8.06 4.93 13.41
N GLY A 253 -7.94 4.26 12.27
CA GLY A 253 -8.43 4.79 11.01
C GLY A 253 -9.94 4.61 10.86
N PRO A 254 -10.65 5.59 10.29
CA PRO A 254 -12.10 5.53 10.10
C PRO A 254 -12.46 4.49 9.03
N ALA A 255 -13.13 3.40 9.43
CA ALA A 255 -13.46 2.27 8.56
C ALA A 255 -14.38 2.63 7.39
N GLU A 256 -15.12 3.75 7.47
CA GLU A 256 -15.94 4.27 6.36
C GLU A 256 -15.12 4.64 5.11
N ASN A 257 -13.82 4.88 5.28
CA ASN A 257 -12.90 5.12 4.17
C ASN A 257 -12.54 3.84 3.42
N CYS A 258 -12.79 2.66 4.01
CA CYS A 258 -12.41 1.39 3.44
C CYS A 258 -13.51 0.80 2.56
N THR A 259 -13.09 0.01 1.57
CA THR A 259 -13.99 -0.74 0.68
C THR A 259 -14.87 -1.70 1.48
N ASP A 260 -16.02 -2.10 0.92
CA ASP A 260 -17.00 -2.96 1.62
C ASP A 260 -16.38 -4.30 2.04
N GLN A 261 -16.62 -4.71 3.28
CA GLN A 261 -16.06 -5.93 3.90
C GLN A 261 -17.13 -6.90 4.39
N THR A 262 -18.39 -6.68 4.00
CA THR A 262 -19.54 -7.47 4.47
C THR A 262 -19.53 -8.90 3.89
N GLY A 263 -18.69 -9.16 2.89
CA GLY A 263 -18.74 -10.34 2.04
C GLY A 263 -19.69 -10.20 0.85
N ALA A 264 -20.41 -9.07 0.73
CA ALA A 264 -21.25 -8.81 -0.43
C ALA A 264 -20.40 -8.56 -1.67
N ALA A 265 -20.75 -9.25 -2.75
CA ALA A 265 -20.11 -9.07 -4.03
C ALA A 265 -20.38 -7.67 -4.59
N GLY A 266 -19.35 -7.04 -5.13
CA GLY A 266 -19.40 -5.76 -5.81
C GLY A 266 -18.48 -5.74 -7.03
N PRO A 267 -18.45 -4.65 -7.79
CA PRO A 267 -17.51 -4.52 -8.90
C PRO A 267 -16.06 -4.57 -8.37
N TRP A 268 -15.17 -5.16 -9.17
CA TRP A 268 -13.76 -5.39 -8.82
C TRP A 268 -13.06 -4.14 -8.26
N PHE A 269 -13.28 -2.97 -8.86
CA PHE A 269 -12.60 -1.73 -8.48
C PHE A 269 -13.08 -1.13 -7.16
N GLU A 270 -14.20 -1.62 -6.60
CA GLU A 270 -14.70 -1.26 -5.26
C GLU A 270 -14.33 -2.32 -4.20
N ARG A 271 -13.47 -3.28 -4.55
CA ARG A 271 -13.05 -4.36 -3.65
C ARG A 271 -11.53 -4.55 -3.64
N LEU A 272 -10.88 -4.48 -4.80
CA LEU A 272 -9.43 -4.65 -4.90
C LEU A 272 -8.62 -3.57 -4.16
N PRO A 273 -9.01 -2.28 -4.13
CA PRO A 273 -8.38 -1.33 -3.22
C PRO A 273 -8.77 -1.59 -1.76
N HIS A 274 -7.97 -1.13 -0.81
CA HIS A 274 -8.37 -1.05 0.60
C HIS A 274 -9.24 0.17 0.87
N PHE A 275 -9.03 1.25 0.12
CA PHE A 275 -9.71 2.52 0.29
C PHE A 275 -10.69 2.80 -0.84
N ARG A 276 -11.84 3.38 -0.49
CA ARG A 276 -12.87 3.81 -1.44
C ARG A 276 -12.37 4.95 -2.31
N ALA A 277 -12.81 4.99 -3.56
CA ALA A 277 -12.46 6.07 -4.49
C ALA A 277 -13.11 7.42 -4.13
N GLU A 278 -14.10 7.45 -3.24
CA GLU A 278 -14.69 8.70 -2.74
C GLU A 278 -13.83 9.33 -1.64
N PHE A 279 -12.94 8.54 -1.02
CA PHE A 279 -12.05 9.01 0.04
C PHE A 279 -10.71 9.46 -0.52
N THR A 280 -10.50 10.77 -0.61
CA THR A 280 -9.18 11.34 -0.91
C THR A 280 -8.53 11.80 0.39
N PRO A 281 -7.58 11.06 0.98
CA PRO A 281 -6.85 11.57 2.13
C PRO A 281 -6.09 12.82 1.68
N SER A 282 -6.45 13.96 2.28
CA SER A 282 -6.04 15.27 1.78
C SER A 282 -4.52 15.44 1.87
N HIS A 283 -3.90 15.11 3.00
CA HIS A 283 -2.45 14.88 3.20
C HIS A 283 -2.29 13.83 4.31
N GLY A 284 -1.54 12.74 4.08
CA GLY A 284 -1.25 11.76 5.12
C GLY A 284 -0.06 12.18 5.96
N GLU A 285 -0.24 12.32 7.27
CA GLU A 285 0.87 12.37 8.23
C GLU A 285 1.47 10.96 8.40
N GLU A 286 2.06 10.43 7.33
CA GLU A 286 2.61 9.09 7.28
C GLU A 286 3.86 8.99 6.42
N LEU A 287 4.66 7.97 6.70
CA LEU A 287 5.74 7.50 5.84
C LEU A 287 5.48 6.02 5.54
N GLN A 288 5.92 5.57 4.37
CA GLN A 288 5.80 4.17 3.97
C GLN A 288 7.17 3.59 3.62
N SER A 289 7.35 2.31 3.93
CA SER A 289 8.49 1.50 3.54
C SER A 289 8.00 0.10 3.26
N GLU A 290 8.55 -0.52 2.22
CA GLU A 290 8.17 -1.86 1.79
C GLU A 290 9.42 -2.60 1.31
N PHE A 291 9.50 -3.88 1.65
CA PHE A 291 10.63 -4.74 1.32
C PHE A 291 10.11 -6.03 0.71
N PHE A 292 10.59 -6.35 -0.49
CA PHE A 292 10.31 -7.62 -1.15
C PHE A 292 11.35 -8.66 -0.73
N VAL A 293 10.87 -9.83 -0.32
CA VAL A 293 11.70 -10.99 -0.03
C VAL A 293 11.27 -12.14 -0.93
N PRO A 294 12.20 -13.04 -1.33
CA PRO A 294 11.83 -14.28 -1.98
C PRO A 294 10.74 -15.04 -1.20
N ARG A 295 9.77 -15.62 -1.89
CA ARG A 295 8.59 -16.22 -1.25
C ARG A 295 8.94 -17.40 -0.34
N ASP A 296 9.92 -18.21 -0.72
CA ASP A 296 10.49 -19.30 0.07
C ASP A 296 11.17 -18.84 1.38
N ARG A 297 11.45 -17.54 1.49
CA ARG A 297 12.07 -16.89 2.65
C ARG A 297 11.07 -16.10 3.50
N ALA A 298 9.79 -16.09 3.14
CA ALA A 298 8.78 -15.24 3.78
C ALA A 298 8.61 -15.53 5.27
N VAL A 299 8.54 -16.80 5.67
CA VAL A 299 8.39 -17.19 7.09
C VAL A 299 9.58 -16.70 7.91
N GLU A 300 10.80 -16.91 7.44
CA GLU A 300 12.01 -16.44 8.14
C GLU A 300 12.06 -14.92 8.24
N ALA A 301 11.69 -14.21 7.17
CA ALA A 301 11.63 -12.75 7.18
C ALA A 301 10.59 -12.22 8.18
N ILE A 302 9.39 -12.80 8.22
CA ILE A 302 8.34 -12.44 9.18
C ILE A 302 8.82 -12.70 10.62
N GLN A 303 9.43 -13.86 10.86
CA GLN A 303 9.99 -14.19 12.18
C GLN A 303 11.11 -13.22 12.60
N ALA A 304 11.98 -12.82 11.66
CA ALA A 304 13.03 -11.85 11.92
C ALA A 304 12.46 -10.47 12.30
N VAL A 305 11.43 -9.99 11.59
CA VAL A 305 10.74 -8.73 11.92
C VAL A 305 10.05 -8.83 13.28
N ARG A 306 9.35 -9.94 13.57
CA ARG A 306 8.74 -10.20 14.89
C ARG A 306 9.77 -10.15 16.01
N ALA A 307 10.99 -10.64 15.76
CA ALA A 307 12.07 -10.63 16.75
C ALA A 307 12.66 -9.22 16.99
N LEU A 308 12.44 -8.23 16.11
CA LEU A 308 13.01 -6.88 16.28
C LEU A 308 12.49 -6.15 17.51
N VAL A 309 11.29 -6.47 18.03
CA VAL A 309 10.82 -5.92 19.31
C VAL A 309 11.84 -6.16 20.41
N ARG A 310 12.39 -7.38 20.49
CA ARG A 310 13.45 -7.73 21.44
C ARG A 310 14.75 -6.97 21.19
N VAL A 311 15.08 -6.72 19.92
CA VAL A 311 16.29 -5.97 19.55
C VAL A 311 16.19 -4.51 19.98
N ILE A 312 15.04 -3.87 19.74
CA ILE A 312 14.76 -2.50 20.17
C ILE A 312 14.78 -2.43 21.70
N GLU A 313 14.13 -3.37 22.38
CA GLU A 313 14.13 -3.44 23.85
C GLU A 313 15.54 -3.63 24.42
N ALA A 314 16.33 -4.54 23.84
CA ALA A 314 17.72 -4.75 24.25
C ALA A 314 18.59 -3.51 24.04
N ALA A 315 18.41 -2.79 22.92
CA ALA A 315 19.11 -1.55 22.65
C ALA A 315 18.70 -0.42 23.62
N LEU A 316 17.45 -0.43 24.10
CA LEU A 316 16.92 0.56 25.03
C LEU A 316 17.14 0.20 26.51
N ALA A 317 17.48 -1.05 26.83
CA ALA A 317 17.67 -1.56 28.18
C ALA A 317 18.67 -0.74 29.04
N PRO A 318 19.81 -0.22 28.51
CA PRO A 318 20.73 0.61 29.29
C PRO A 318 20.18 1.97 29.74
N PHE A 319 19.00 2.38 29.26
CA PHE A 319 18.41 3.70 29.50
C PHE A 319 17.17 3.65 30.40
N ASP A 320 16.94 2.53 31.12
CA ASP A 320 15.76 2.32 31.96
C ASP A 320 14.43 2.56 31.20
N ALA A 321 14.41 2.21 29.91
CA ALA A 321 13.28 2.44 29.04
C ALA A 321 12.07 1.63 29.49
N ARG A 322 10.97 2.33 29.78
CA ARG A 322 9.70 1.75 30.18
C ARG A 322 8.81 1.56 28.95
N PRO A 323 8.36 0.33 28.65
CA PRO A 323 7.40 0.15 27.59
C PRO A 323 6.07 0.80 27.98
N HIS A 324 5.34 1.29 26.99
CA HIS A 324 4.00 1.81 27.22
C HIS A 324 3.05 0.62 27.42
N TRP A 325 2.34 0.55 28.54
CA TRP A 325 1.48 -0.59 28.91
C TRP A 325 0.42 -0.97 27.87
N GLY A 326 -0.05 0.00 27.08
CA GLY A 326 -1.00 -0.21 25.97
C GLY A 326 -0.36 -0.50 24.61
N LYS A 327 0.93 -0.82 24.54
CA LYS A 327 1.67 -1.09 23.28
C LYS A 327 2.42 -2.41 23.36
N VAL A 328 3.04 -2.79 22.24
CA VAL A 328 3.88 -4.00 22.13
C VAL A 328 5.10 -3.89 23.01
N PHE A 329 5.37 -4.93 23.77
CA PHE A 329 6.68 -5.21 24.36
C PHE A 329 6.80 -6.70 24.65
N THR A 330 8.02 -7.20 24.68
CA THR A 330 8.37 -8.58 25.06
C THR A 330 9.20 -8.63 26.34
N ALA A 331 9.32 -7.49 27.04
CA ALA A 331 10.02 -7.39 28.31
C ALA A 331 9.52 -8.42 29.34
N ASP A 332 10.48 -9.07 30.00
CA ASP A 332 10.22 -10.04 31.06
C ASP A 332 9.46 -9.39 32.24
N PRO A 333 8.44 -10.06 32.83
CA PRO A 333 7.70 -9.54 33.97
C PRO A 333 8.55 -9.07 35.15
N ALA A 334 9.65 -9.76 35.48
CA ALA A 334 10.53 -9.34 36.58
C ALA A 334 11.36 -8.11 36.20
N ALA A 335 11.78 -8.01 34.94
CA ALA A 335 12.42 -6.80 34.40
C ALA A 335 11.45 -5.60 34.45
N LEU A 336 10.19 -5.79 34.08
CA LEU A 336 9.15 -4.76 34.18
C LEU A 336 8.96 -4.27 35.61
N ALA A 337 8.85 -5.17 36.59
CA ALA A 337 8.72 -4.79 38.00
C ALA A 337 9.92 -3.92 38.47
N GLY A 338 11.13 -4.26 38.04
CA GLY A 338 12.35 -3.51 38.36
C GLY A 338 12.37 -2.07 37.81
N LEU A 339 11.66 -1.81 36.70
CA LEU A 339 11.60 -0.47 36.09
C LEU A 339 10.67 0.50 36.83
N TYR A 340 9.75 0.03 37.69
CA TYR A 340 8.73 0.84 38.35
C TYR A 340 8.90 0.84 39.87
N PRO A 341 9.42 1.92 40.48
CA PRO A 341 9.74 1.97 41.92
C PRO A 341 8.58 1.68 42.88
N ARG A 342 7.33 1.86 42.42
CA ARG A 342 6.10 1.65 43.21
C ARG A 342 5.32 0.41 42.81
N TRP A 343 5.97 -0.54 42.12
CA TRP A 343 5.33 -1.78 41.69
C TRP A 343 4.68 -2.56 42.85
N ALA A 344 5.43 -2.69 43.96
CA ALA A 344 4.96 -3.38 45.16
C ALA A 344 3.72 -2.70 45.79
N ASP A 345 3.68 -1.37 45.82
CA ASP A 345 2.52 -0.63 46.34
C ASP A 345 1.24 -0.95 45.55
N VAL A 346 1.35 -1.06 44.22
CA VAL A 346 0.22 -1.39 43.34
C VAL A 346 -0.23 -2.83 43.54
N ALA A 347 0.73 -3.77 43.65
CA ALA A 347 0.43 -5.17 43.94
C ALA A 347 -0.30 -5.32 45.28
N GLU A 348 0.16 -4.65 46.35
CA GLU A 348 -0.49 -4.67 47.67
C GLU A 348 -1.89 -4.01 47.64
N LEU A 349 -2.05 -2.91 46.91
CA LEU A 349 -3.36 -2.28 46.69
C LEU A 349 -4.32 -3.24 45.99
N ARG A 350 -3.86 -3.95 44.95
CA ARG A 350 -4.68 -4.95 44.26
C ARG A 350 -5.14 -6.06 45.20
N GLU A 351 -4.24 -6.61 46.02
CA GLU A 351 -4.60 -7.66 46.98
C GLU A 351 -5.64 -7.20 48.01
N ARG A 352 -5.53 -5.95 48.48
CA ARG A 352 -6.48 -5.40 49.45
C ARG A 352 -7.83 -5.05 48.83
N TRP A 353 -7.84 -4.47 47.63
CA TRP A 353 -9.05 -3.91 47.02
C TRP A 353 -9.79 -4.90 46.12
N ASP A 354 -9.08 -5.85 45.53
CA ASP A 354 -9.65 -6.92 44.70
C ASP A 354 -9.09 -8.30 45.11
N PRO A 355 -9.37 -8.76 46.35
CA PRO A 355 -8.88 -10.05 46.84
C PRO A 355 -9.45 -11.26 46.08
N ARG A 356 -10.49 -11.05 45.27
CA ARG A 356 -11.08 -12.09 44.40
C ARG A 356 -10.55 -12.05 42.98
N GLY A 357 -9.73 -11.04 42.61
CA GLY A 357 -9.15 -10.90 41.28
C GLY A 357 -10.17 -10.65 40.16
N VAL A 358 -11.29 -10.00 40.46
CA VAL A 358 -12.36 -9.72 39.49
C VAL A 358 -11.85 -8.90 38.30
N PHE A 359 -10.87 -8.01 38.49
CA PHE A 359 -10.32 -7.15 37.45
C PHE A 359 -9.02 -7.68 36.83
N ARG A 360 -8.59 -8.90 37.20
CA ARG A 360 -7.32 -9.49 36.76
C ARG A 360 -7.52 -10.35 35.51
N ASN A 361 -6.81 -10.01 34.43
CA ASN A 361 -6.70 -10.86 33.25
C ASN A 361 -5.42 -11.71 33.29
N ALA A 362 -5.21 -12.57 32.28
CA ALA A 362 -4.03 -13.43 32.20
C ALA A 362 -2.71 -12.66 32.15
N GLN A 363 -2.71 -11.47 31.53
CA GLN A 363 -1.52 -10.63 31.40
C GLN A 363 -1.11 -9.99 32.72
N LEU A 364 -2.06 -9.38 33.44
CA LEU A 364 -1.84 -8.85 34.79
C LEU A 364 -1.38 -9.96 35.74
N ALA A 365 -2.00 -11.14 35.64
CA ALA A 365 -1.59 -12.32 36.41
C ALA A 365 -0.12 -12.69 36.18
N ALA A 366 0.34 -12.71 34.92
CA ALA A 366 1.73 -13.00 34.56
C ALA A 366 2.71 -11.95 35.08
N TRP A 367 2.26 -10.71 35.28
CA TRP A 367 3.04 -9.63 35.88
C TRP A 367 3.03 -9.64 37.42
N GLY A 368 2.25 -10.53 38.03
CA GLY A 368 2.03 -10.51 39.49
C GLY A 368 1.10 -9.37 39.93
N LEU A 369 0.44 -8.67 39.01
CA LEU A 369 -0.50 -7.55 39.23
C LEU A 369 -1.97 -7.92 39.12
#